data_AF-A0A8S3FTQ8-F1
#
_entry.id   AF-A0A8S3FTQ8-F1
#
_cell.length_a   1.000
_cell.length_b   1.000
_cell.length_c   1.000
_cell.angle_alpha   90.00
_cell.angle_beta   90.00
_cell.angle_gamma   90.00
#
_symmetry.space_group_name_H-M   'P 1'
#
loop_
_entity.id
_entity.type
_entity.pdbx_description
1 polymer ?
#
loop_
_entity_poly.entity_id
_entity_poly.type
_entity_poly.pdbx_seq_one_letter_code
_entity_poly.pdbx_strand_id
1 'polypeptide(L)'
;MNSGISHPTSFSQQPISDSYEHFLTKSIKNCPKNLYEGQKPQNHQLSFSTSLGLTNSIEGISSKEPPMFFLLTDSHGKYFPPVLQATSYRIIVKPISGLQWINHYDKNLCTRSLLLSSSISSILSSCVGVLFLIGTNSIRNTSAPRIIEQLEDIIDLVRFNYDHLQSKADISITSVFPCHKTSKLFPSISSLSSNVNNYNILLEDLSIRKDFSMLHLPITVEHLNN
;
A
#
# COMPACT_ATOMS: atom_id res chain seq x y z
N MET A 1 38.53 -6.48 38.50
CA MET A 1 39.23 -7.05 37.33
C MET A 1 38.36 -6.79 36.12
N ASN A 2 38.85 -5.95 35.21
CA ASN A 2 38.22 -5.56 33.95
C ASN A 2 38.62 -6.54 32.83
N SER A 3 37.63 -6.99 32.07
CA SER A 3 37.74 -7.56 30.71
C SER A 3 36.30 -7.72 30.22
N GLY A 4 35.73 -6.95 29.30
CA GLY A 4 36.29 -6.50 28.02
C GLY A 4 36.09 -7.61 26.99
N ILE A 5 35.06 -7.50 26.15
CA ILE A 5 35.04 -7.82 24.71
C ILE A 5 33.70 -7.33 24.14
N SER A 6 33.84 -6.38 23.21
CA SER A 6 32.83 -5.82 22.33
C SER A 6 32.85 -6.54 20.98
N HIS A 7 31.70 -6.90 20.42
CA HIS A 7 31.55 -7.17 18.99
C HIS A 7 30.26 -6.52 18.45
N PRO A 8 30.33 -5.74 17.37
CA PRO A 8 29.16 -5.28 16.63
C PRO A 8 28.84 -6.28 15.52
N THR A 9 27.61 -6.78 15.45
CA THR A 9 27.11 -7.50 14.27
C THR A 9 26.35 -6.52 13.38
N SER A 10 27.03 -6.02 12.35
CA SER A 10 26.39 -5.34 11.23
C SER A 10 25.69 -6.37 10.35
N PHE A 11 24.36 -6.44 10.40
CA PHE A 11 23.59 -7.14 9.39
C PHE A 11 23.43 -6.22 8.19
N SER A 12 24.16 -6.50 7.11
CA SER A 12 23.85 -5.93 5.80
C SER A 12 22.53 -6.54 5.32
N GLN A 13 21.49 -5.71 5.24
CA GLN A 13 20.27 -6.08 4.53
C GLN A 13 20.59 -6.08 3.04
N GLN A 14 20.59 -7.26 2.42
CA GLN A 14 20.52 -7.34 0.97
C GLN A 14 19.12 -6.91 0.52
N PRO A 15 18.99 -6.05 -0.50
CA PRO A 15 17.69 -5.75 -1.07
C PRO A 15 17.14 -7.02 -1.73
N ILE A 16 15.94 -7.44 -1.32
CA ILE A 16 15.20 -8.53 -1.98
C ILE A 16 14.71 -7.99 -3.32
N SER A 17 15.53 -8.19 -4.35
CA SER A 17 15.13 -8.05 -5.75
C SER A 17 14.20 -9.22 -6.09
N ASP A 18 13.11 -8.96 -6.80
CA ASP A 18 12.35 -9.92 -7.64
C ASP A 18 11.03 -10.51 -7.11
N SER A 19 10.80 -10.70 -5.79
CA SER A 19 9.53 -11.33 -5.36
C SER A 19 8.34 -10.36 -5.28
N TYR A 20 8.59 -9.08 -5.00
CA TYR A 20 7.53 -8.07 -4.79
C TYR A 20 7.03 -7.41 -6.09
N GLU A 21 7.88 -7.27 -7.12
CA GLU A 21 7.47 -6.72 -8.42
C GLU A 21 6.42 -7.62 -9.11
N HIS A 22 6.54 -8.94 -8.94
CA HIS A 22 5.61 -9.91 -9.51
C HIS A 22 4.23 -9.89 -8.85
N PHE A 23 4.14 -9.38 -7.62
CA PHE A 23 2.93 -9.40 -6.80
C PHE A 23 2.00 -8.21 -7.09
N LEU A 24 2.58 -7.01 -7.22
CA LEU A 24 1.85 -5.83 -7.66
C LEU A 24 1.36 -6.02 -9.11
N THR A 25 2.21 -6.53 -10.01
CA THR A 25 1.83 -6.78 -11.42
C THR A 25 0.73 -7.83 -11.62
N LYS A 26 0.62 -8.85 -10.75
CA LYS A 26 -0.47 -9.86 -10.82
C LYS A 26 -1.79 -9.36 -10.24
N SER A 27 -1.77 -8.57 -9.16
CA SER A 27 -2.99 -7.99 -8.57
C SER A 27 -3.60 -6.87 -9.43
N ILE A 28 -2.80 -6.27 -10.32
CA ILE A 28 -3.24 -5.29 -11.33
C ILE A 28 -4.13 -5.90 -12.43
N LYS A 29 -4.30 -7.24 -12.49
CA LYS A 29 -5.22 -7.87 -13.46
C LYS A 29 -6.71 -7.52 -13.25
N ASN A 30 -7.06 -6.95 -12.09
CA ASN A 30 -8.39 -6.37 -11.83
C ASN A 30 -8.41 -4.83 -11.89
N CYS A 31 -7.32 -4.21 -12.34
CA CYS A 31 -7.20 -2.77 -12.56
C CYS A 31 -7.85 -2.40 -13.92
N PRO A 32 -8.36 -1.16 -14.11
CA PRO A 32 -9.06 -0.76 -15.32
C PRO A 32 -8.27 -1.08 -16.60
N LYS A 33 -8.97 -1.53 -17.65
CA LYS A 33 -8.39 -1.94 -18.95
C LYS A 33 -7.48 -0.87 -19.58
N ASN A 34 -7.61 0.39 -19.18
CA ASN A 34 -6.86 1.53 -19.73
C ASN A 34 -5.36 1.52 -19.38
N LEU A 35 -4.89 0.59 -18.53
CA LEU A 35 -3.46 0.41 -18.23
C LEU A 35 -2.76 -0.66 -19.10
N TYR A 36 -3.51 -1.41 -19.92
CA TYR A 36 -2.97 -2.55 -20.69
C TYR A 36 -2.70 -2.26 -22.18
N GLU A 37 -3.13 -1.11 -22.73
CA GLU A 37 -2.93 -0.78 -24.15
C GLU A 37 -1.59 -0.07 -24.45
N GLY A 38 -0.57 -0.33 -23.63
CA GLY A 38 0.82 -0.05 -23.94
C GLY A 38 1.53 -1.32 -24.43
N GLN A 39 1.57 -1.49 -25.77
CA GLN A 39 2.45 -2.38 -26.56
C GLN A 39 3.08 -3.61 -25.89
N LYS A 40 2.70 -4.80 -26.39
CA LYS A 40 3.42 -6.07 -26.16
C LYS A 40 4.94 -5.88 -26.33
N PRO A 41 5.78 -6.23 -25.33
CA PRO A 41 7.22 -6.25 -25.53
C PRO A 41 7.58 -7.45 -26.42
N GLN A 42 8.15 -7.16 -27.59
CA GLN A 42 8.96 -8.14 -28.32
C GLN A 42 10.26 -8.37 -27.55
N ASN A 43 10.62 -9.64 -27.38
CA ASN A 43 11.90 -10.05 -26.80
C ASN A 43 13.06 -9.40 -27.55
N HIS A 44 13.77 -8.47 -26.91
CA HIS A 44 15.08 -8.02 -27.37
C HIS A 44 16.11 -8.20 -26.25
N GLN A 45 17.11 -9.02 -26.58
CA GLN A 45 18.39 -9.13 -25.88
C GLN A 45 18.99 -7.74 -25.66
N LEU A 46 19.50 -7.50 -24.44
CA LEU A 46 20.41 -6.41 -24.14
C LEU A 46 21.71 -6.60 -24.95
N SER A 47 21.89 -5.82 -26.01
CA SER A 47 23.18 -5.63 -26.67
C SER A 47 23.68 -4.21 -26.41
N PHE A 48 24.94 -4.10 -25.99
CA PHE A 48 25.69 -2.85 -26.01
C PHE A 48 26.19 -2.63 -27.45
N SER A 49 25.99 -1.43 -28.00
CA SER A 49 26.60 -1.03 -29.26
C SER A 49 26.96 0.45 -29.24
N THR A 50 28.24 0.72 -29.43
CA THR A 50 28.82 2.04 -29.72
C THR A 50 28.68 2.37 -31.21
N SER A 51 28.21 3.57 -31.51
CA SER A 51 28.79 4.57 -32.43
C SER A 51 27.81 5.26 -33.40
N LEU A 52 28.00 6.58 -33.48
CA LEU A 52 27.87 7.52 -34.59
C LEU A 52 26.52 7.66 -35.34
N GLY A 53 25.83 8.75 -35.01
CA GLY A 53 25.48 9.82 -35.96
C GLY A 53 24.40 9.54 -37.01
N LEU A 54 23.19 10.07 -36.75
CA LEU A 54 22.26 10.58 -37.78
C LEU A 54 21.24 11.50 -37.10
N THR A 55 21.26 12.78 -37.47
CA THR A 55 20.34 13.82 -37.00
C THR A 55 19.02 13.69 -37.76
N ASN A 56 18.03 13.08 -37.12
CA ASN A 56 16.63 13.25 -37.48
C ASN A 56 15.95 14.03 -36.38
N SER A 57 15.31 15.13 -36.77
CA SER A 57 14.48 15.99 -35.93
C SER A 57 13.35 15.18 -35.28
N ILE A 58 13.56 14.78 -34.02
CA ILE A 58 12.59 14.09 -33.19
C ILE A 58 11.57 15.14 -32.73
N GLU A 59 10.34 15.03 -33.22
CA GLU A 59 9.17 15.68 -32.62
C GLU A 59 9.18 15.41 -31.12
N GLY A 60 9.18 16.48 -30.34
CA GLY A 60 9.40 16.45 -28.90
C GLY A 60 8.53 15.38 -28.23
N ILE A 61 9.17 14.31 -27.79
CA ILE A 61 8.59 13.34 -26.88
C ILE A 61 8.32 14.14 -25.60
N SER A 62 7.11 14.71 -25.50
CA SER A 62 6.59 15.26 -24.27
C SER A 62 6.56 14.09 -23.30
N SER A 63 7.60 14.00 -22.46
CA SER A 63 7.71 13.00 -21.41
C SER A 63 6.60 13.27 -20.40
N LYS A 64 5.39 12.81 -20.71
CA LYS A 64 4.26 12.89 -19.80
C LYS A 64 4.67 12.10 -18.57
N GLU A 65 4.69 12.76 -17.42
CA GLU A 65 5.01 12.08 -16.17
C GLU A 65 4.07 10.89 -16.00
N PRO A 66 4.59 9.73 -15.57
CA PRO A 66 3.75 8.56 -15.38
C PRO A 66 2.74 8.80 -14.24
N PRO A 67 1.56 8.17 -14.29
CA PRO A 67 0.55 8.30 -13.25
C PRO A 67 1.13 7.94 -11.87
N MET A 68 0.78 8.76 -10.88
CA MET A 68 1.24 8.62 -9.50
C MET A 68 0.18 7.95 -8.63
N PHE A 69 0.53 6.89 -7.92
CA PHE A 69 -0.30 6.24 -6.91
C PHE A 69 0.28 6.50 -5.52
N PHE A 70 -0.59 6.49 -4.52
CA PHE A 70 -0.20 6.65 -3.13
C PHE A 70 -0.46 5.37 -2.32
N LEU A 71 0.54 4.89 -1.59
CA LEU A 71 0.41 3.78 -0.65
C LEU A 71 0.59 4.29 0.77
N LEU A 72 -0.52 4.35 1.53
CA LEU A 72 -0.48 4.59 2.97
C LEU A 72 -0.57 3.27 3.70
N THR A 73 0.39 3.02 4.59
CA THR A 73 0.54 1.69 5.16
C THR A 73 1.06 1.73 6.60
N ASP A 74 0.70 0.71 7.37
CA ASP A 74 1.25 0.51 8.71
C ASP A 74 2.71 -0.01 8.67
N SER A 75 3.16 -0.67 9.75
CA SER A 75 4.52 -1.23 9.82
C SER A 75 4.85 -2.25 8.73
N HIS A 76 3.85 -2.87 8.08
CA HIS A 76 4.10 -3.81 6.98
C HIS A 76 4.66 -3.11 5.73
N GLY A 77 4.43 -1.80 5.61
CA GLY A 77 4.95 -1.00 4.52
C GLY A 77 6.47 -0.79 4.53
N LYS A 78 7.15 -1.09 5.64
CA LYS A 78 8.58 -0.80 5.83
C LYS A 78 9.50 -1.53 4.84
N TYR A 79 8.98 -2.59 4.19
CA TYR A 79 9.70 -3.40 3.22
C TYR A 79 9.61 -2.84 1.78
N PHE A 80 8.75 -1.84 1.54
CA PHE A 80 8.69 -1.15 0.26
C PHE A 80 9.63 0.07 0.29
N PRO A 81 10.34 0.38 -0.81
CA PRO A 81 11.08 1.62 -0.91
C PRO A 81 10.11 2.82 -0.86
N PRO A 82 10.53 3.99 -0.35
CA PRO A 82 9.67 5.17 -0.23
C PRO A 82 9.06 5.64 -1.57
N VAL A 83 9.75 5.37 -2.67
CA VAL A 83 9.26 5.61 -4.02
C VAL A 83 9.56 4.37 -4.87
N LEU A 84 8.53 3.82 -5.51
CA LEU A 84 8.64 2.81 -6.57
C LEU A 84 8.38 3.50 -7.90
N GLN A 85 9.32 3.42 -8.83
CA GLN A 85 9.23 4.09 -10.13
C GLN A 85 9.39 3.07 -11.25
N ALA A 86 8.39 3.02 -12.14
CA ALA A 86 8.45 2.30 -13.40
C ALA A 86 8.26 3.29 -14.56
N THR A 87 8.37 2.81 -15.79
CA THR A 87 8.10 3.61 -17.01
C THR A 87 6.63 4.01 -17.11
N SER A 88 5.72 3.19 -16.58
CA SER A 88 4.27 3.37 -16.71
C SER A 88 3.57 3.87 -15.45
N TYR A 89 4.24 3.91 -14.30
CA TYR A 89 3.65 4.38 -13.06
C TYR A 89 4.71 4.81 -12.03
N ARG A 90 4.27 5.56 -11.04
CA ARG A 90 5.02 5.91 -9.83
C ARG A 90 4.18 5.59 -8.61
N ILE A 91 4.76 5.03 -7.55
CA ILE A 91 4.09 4.82 -6.26
C ILE A 91 4.89 5.56 -5.18
N ILE A 92 4.23 6.44 -4.45
CA ILE A 92 4.77 7.04 -3.22
C ILE A 92 4.29 6.21 -2.04
N VAL A 93 5.23 5.69 -1.25
CA VAL A 93 4.93 4.85 -0.09
C VAL A 93 5.17 5.62 1.20
N LYS A 94 4.17 5.63 2.09
CA LYS A 94 4.28 6.21 3.43
C LYS A 94 4.00 5.14 4.50
N PRO A 95 5.05 4.46 5.01
CA PRO A 95 4.90 3.53 6.12
C PRO A 95 4.91 4.28 7.46
N ILE A 96 3.94 3.95 8.31
CA ILE A 96 3.80 4.52 9.66
C ILE A 96 3.56 3.38 10.65
N SER A 97 4.59 3.05 11.45
CA SER A 97 4.47 2.01 12.47
C SER A 97 3.43 2.40 13.53
N GLY A 98 2.53 1.48 13.87
CA GLY A 98 1.47 1.74 14.84
C GLY A 98 0.21 2.41 14.27
N LEU A 99 0.17 2.69 12.95
CA LEU A 99 -0.97 3.33 12.29
C LEU A 99 -2.28 2.55 12.51
N GLN A 100 -3.34 3.28 12.83
CA GLN A 100 -4.71 2.81 12.97
C GLN A 100 -5.65 3.69 12.16
N TRP A 101 -6.82 3.16 11.79
CA TRP A 101 -7.84 3.92 11.05
C TRP A 101 -8.26 5.17 11.80
N ILE A 102 -8.59 5.00 13.08
CA ILE A 102 -8.82 6.07 14.05
C ILE A 102 -8.01 5.79 15.31
N ASN A 103 -7.22 6.76 15.73
CA ASN A 103 -6.52 6.76 17.01
C ASN A 103 -6.84 8.05 17.76
N HIS A 104 -7.54 7.93 18.89
CA HIS A 104 -7.98 9.08 19.70
C HIS A 104 -6.85 9.69 20.54
N TYR A 105 -5.74 8.97 20.72
CA TYR A 105 -4.64 9.36 21.60
C TYR A 105 -3.49 10.01 20.83
N ASP A 106 -3.21 9.54 19.61
CA ASP A 106 -2.13 10.05 18.78
C ASP A 106 -2.59 10.32 17.34
N LYS A 107 -2.67 11.60 17.00
CA LYS A 107 -3.03 12.06 15.65
C LYS A 107 -2.05 11.60 14.57
N ASN A 108 -0.80 11.33 14.92
CA ASN A 108 0.21 10.86 13.96
C ASN A 108 0.06 9.36 13.65
N LEU A 109 -0.70 8.64 14.47
CA LEU A 109 -1.04 7.23 14.28
C LEU A 109 -2.52 7.05 13.87
N CYS A 110 -3.18 8.14 13.48
CA CYS A 110 -4.59 8.16 13.07
C CYS A 110 -4.67 8.45 11.56
N THR A 111 -5.12 7.48 10.77
CA THR A 111 -5.29 7.65 9.31
C THR A 111 -6.14 8.86 8.98
N ARG A 112 -7.27 9.05 9.67
CA ARG A 112 -8.15 10.21 9.44
C ARG A 112 -7.41 11.55 9.58
N SER A 113 -6.66 11.70 10.67
CA SER A 113 -5.91 12.93 10.94
C SER A 113 -4.78 13.14 9.93
N LEU A 114 -4.13 12.06 9.49
CA LEU A 114 -3.07 12.11 8.49
C LEU A 114 -3.60 12.51 7.12
N LEU A 115 -4.75 12.00 6.68
CA LEU A 115 -5.38 12.37 5.40
C LEU A 115 -5.74 13.86 5.31
N LEU A 116 -5.96 14.50 6.46
CA LEU A 116 -6.22 15.93 6.60
C LEU A 116 -4.94 16.77 6.77
N SER A 117 -3.78 16.13 6.91
CA SER A 117 -2.51 16.85 7.02
C SER A 117 -2.07 17.40 5.65
N SER A 118 -1.42 18.56 5.65
CA SER A 118 -0.95 19.21 4.40
C SER A 118 -0.02 18.31 3.59
N SER A 119 0.86 17.55 4.23
CA SER A 119 1.81 16.65 3.55
C SER A 119 1.12 15.54 2.78
N ILE A 120 0.12 14.88 3.37
CA ILE A 120 -0.60 13.78 2.69
C ILE A 120 -1.63 14.34 1.73
N SER A 121 -2.29 15.44 2.09
CA SER A 121 -3.26 16.11 1.22
C SER A 121 -2.61 16.56 -0.10
N SER A 122 -1.39 17.11 -0.05
CA SER A 122 -0.65 17.45 -1.26
C SER A 122 -0.38 16.23 -2.17
N ILE A 123 -0.14 15.06 -1.59
CA ILE A 123 0.08 13.83 -2.38
C ILE A 123 -1.24 13.38 -2.99
N LEU A 124 -2.31 13.31 -2.19
CA LEU A 124 -3.64 12.89 -2.63
C LEU A 124 -4.18 13.78 -3.74
N SER A 125 -3.98 15.10 -3.66
CA SER A 125 -4.36 16.05 -4.71
C SER A 125 -3.71 15.81 -6.08
N SER A 126 -2.62 15.02 -6.14
CA SER A 126 -1.85 14.77 -7.36
C SER A 126 -1.87 13.31 -7.82
N CYS A 127 -2.35 12.40 -6.98
CA CYS A 127 -2.34 10.97 -7.29
C CYS A 127 -3.55 10.60 -8.14
N VAL A 128 -3.45 9.50 -8.89
CA VAL A 128 -4.58 8.92 -9.63
C VAL A 128 -5.30 7.85 -8.81
N GLY A 129 -4.71 7.43 -7.69
CA GLY A 129 -5.30 6.41 -6.82
C GLY A 129 -4.52 6.22 -5.53
N VAL A 130 -5.22 5.74 -4.51
CA VAL A 130 -4.69 5.45 -3.17
C VAL A 130 -4.95 4.01 -2.77
N LEU A 131 -3.91 3.36 -2.25
CA LEU A 131 -3.97 2.04 -1.63
C LEU A 131 -3.72 2.18 -0.12
N PHE A 132 -4.65 1.65 0.66
CA PHE A 132 -4.52 1.54 2.10
C PHE A 132 -4.14 0.11 2.49
N LEU A 133 -2.93 -0.05 3.03
CA LEU A 133 -2.45 -1.29 3.64
C LEU A 133 -2.33 -1.07 5.15
N ILE A 134 -3.50 -1.01 5.78
CA ILE A 134 -3.67 -0.66 7.20
C ILE A 134 -4.63 -1.67 7.81
N GLY A 135 -4.30 -2.17 9.00
CA GLY A 135 -5.35 -2.77 9.81
C GLY A 135 -4.87 -3.71 10.90
N THR A 136 -3.62 -4.14 10.92
CA THR A 136 -3.14 -5.05 11.98
C THR A 136 -3.24 -4.40 13.36
N ASN A 137 -2.91 -3.12 13.51
CA ASN A 137 -3.05 -2.45 14.81
C ASN A 137 -4.50 -2.04 15.14
N SER A 138 -5.32 -1.76 14.13
CA SER A 138 -6.75 -1.47 14.30
C SER A 138 -7.50 -2.72 14.79
N ILE A 139 -7.37 -3.84 14.06
CA ILE A 139 -8.12 -5.08 14.32
C ILE A 139 -7.79 -5.72 15.66
N ARG A 140 -6.59 -5.48 16.17
CA ARG A 140 -6.15 -5.98 17.48
C ARG A 140 -6.84 -5.27 18.63
N ASN A 141 -7.28 -4.02 18.45
CA ASN A 141 -7.75 -3.19 19.56
C ASN A 141 -9.19 -2.70 19.38
N THR A 142 -9.79 -2.94 18.22
CA THR A 142 -11.13 -2.48 17.86
C THR A 142 -11.91 -3.62 17.21
N SER A 143 -13.21 -3.70 17.49
CA SER A 143 -14.11 -4.67 16.87
C SER A 143 -14.28 -4.39 15.37
N ALA A 144 -14.42 -5.45 14.58
CA ALA A 144 -14.60 -5.36 13.13
C ALA A 144 -15.74 -4.42 12.71
N PRO A 145 -16.97 -4.49 13.29
CA PRO A 145 -18.05 -3.56 12.92
C PRO A 145 -17.66 -2.09 13.11
N ARG A 146 -16.99 -1.77 14.24
CA ARG A 146 -16.55 -0.41 14.51
C ARG A 146 -15.46 0.06 13.55
N ILE A 147 -14.56 -0.82 13.12
CA ILE A 147 -13.57 -0.47 12.08
C ILE A 147 -14.27 -0.20 10.74
N ILE A 148 -15.31 -0.94 10.40
CA ILE A 148 -16.03 -0.79 9.15
C ILE A 148 -16.77 0.56 9.09
N GLU A 149 -17.38 0.99 10.18
CA GLU A 149 -17.92 2.35 10.31
C GLU A 149 -16.83 3.42 10.07
N GLN A 150 -15.65 3.23 10.69
CA GLN A 150 -14.52 4.16 10.50
C GLN A 150 -14.05 4.19 9.05
N LEU A 151 -14.00 3.04 8.39
CA LEU A 151 -13.62 2.93 6.99
C LEU A 151 -14.61 3.65 6.09
N GLU A 152 -15.90 3.53 6.38
CA GLU A 152 -16.95 4.26 5.68
C GLU A 152 -16.70 5.78 5.74
N ASP A 153 -16.43 6.30 6.94
CA ASP A 153 -16.11 7.71 7.16
C ASP A 153 -14.81 8.15 6.45
N ILE A 154 -13.82 7.26 6.33
CA ILE A 154 -12.55 7.53 5.64
C ILE A 154 -12.76 7.61 4.13
N ILE A 155 -13.52 6.69 3.55
CA ILE A 155 -13.81 6.68 2.11
C ILE A 155 -14.59 7.94 1.73
N ASP A 156 -15.62 8.26 2.51
CA ASP A 156 -16.42 9.47 2.29
C ASP A 156 -15.56 10.73 2.46
N LEU A 157 -14.64 10.75 3.43
CA LEU A 157 -13.69 11.86 3.60
C LEU A 157 -12.78 12.04 2.38
N VAL A 158 -12.19 10.96 1.87
CA VAL A 158 -11.31 11.02 0.69
C VAL A 158 -12.09 11.55 -0.51
N ARG A 159 -13.26 10.98 -0.78
CA ARG A 159 -14.10 11.42 -1.91
C ARG A 159 -14.62 12.83 -1.77
N PHE A 160 -14.93 13.28 -0.56
CA PHE A 160 -15.38 14.65 -0.34
C PHE A 160 -14.28 15.69 -0.62
N ASN A 161 -13.00 15.35 -0.38
CA ASN A 161 -11.89 16.29 -0.54
C ASN A 161 -11.16 16.17 -1.89
N TYR A 162 -11.32 15.05 -2.61
CA TYR A 162 -10.57 14.76 -3.83
C TYR A 162 -11.51 14.25 -4.95
N ASP A 163 -12.02 15.17 -5.76
CA ASP A 163 -13.00 14.92 -6.83
C ASP A 163 -12.53 13.91 -7.90
N HIS A 164 -11.23 13.67 -8.01
CA HIS A 164 -10.66 12.71 -8.95
C HIS A 164 -10.57 11.28 -8.39
N LEU A 165 -10.87 11.06 -7.11
CA LEU A 165 -10.81 9.74 -6.44
C LEU A 165 -12.21 9.15 -6.18
N GLN A 166 -13.11 9.24 -7.16
CA GLN A 166 -14.51 8.82 -6.99
C GLN A 166 -14.75 7.38 -7.41
N SER A 167 -13.99 6.88 -8.37
CA SER A 167 -14.26 5.58 -8.99
C SER A 167 -13.76 4.43 -8.12
N LYS A 168 -14.30 3.23 -8.41
CA LYS A 168 -13.86 1.96 -7.81
C LYS A 168 -12.36 1.73 -7.86
N ALA A 169 -11.70 2.18 -8.94
CA ALA A 169 -10.29 1.93 -9.16
C ALA A 169 -9.38 2.89 -8.39
N ASP A 170 -9.91 4.02 -7.93
CA ASP A 170 -9.10 5.10 -7.37
C ASP A 170 -8.81 4.88 -5.87
N ILE A 171 -9.64 4.08 -5.19
CA ILE A 171 -9.47 3.73 -3.78
C ILE A 171 -9.37 2.22 -3.66
N SER A 172 -8.27 1.75 -3.07
CA SER A 172 -8.06 0.35 -2.78
C SER A 172 -7.80 0.13 -1.29
N ILE A 173 -8.41 -0.90 -0.69
CA ILE A 173 -8.19 -1.28 0.71
C ILE A 173 -7.85 -2.76 0.77
N THR A 174 -6.78 -3.11 1.49
CA THR A 174 -6.36 -4.51 1.62
C THR A 174 -7.17 -5.26 2.68
N SER A 175 -7.40 -6.55 2.46
CA SER A 175 -7.74 -7.47 3.54
C SER A 175 -6.66 -7.44 4.62
N VAL A 176 -7.05 -7.58 5.88
CA VAL A 176 -6.09 -7.57 6.99
C VAL A 176 -5.25 -8.84 6.99
N PHE A 177 -3.94 -8.69 7.22
CA PHE A 177 -3.03 -9.82 7.34
C PHE A 177 -3.31 -10.64 8.60
N PRO A 178 -3.04 -11.95 8.59
CA PRO A 178 -3.14 -12.77 9.79
C PRO A 178 -2.36 -12.13 10.94
N CYS A 179 -2.96 -12.09 12.12
CA CYS A 179 -2.35 -11.53 13.31
C CYS A 179 -2.51 -12.49 14.49
N HIS A 180 -1.39 -12.77 15.17
CA HIS A 180 -1.36 -13.67 16.32
C HIS A 180 -1.11 -12.94 17.65
N LYS A 181 -0.80 -11.64 17.60
CA LYS A 181 -0.53 -10.85 18.79
C LYS A 181 -1.86 -10.38 19.40
N THR A 182 -2.28 -11.03 20.48
CA THR A 182 -3.52 -10.73 21.20
C THR A 182 -3.51 -9.33 21.85
N SER A 183 -4.64 -8.96 22.43
CA SER A 183 -4.84 -7.71 23.18
C SER A 183 -5.78 -7.94 24.37
N LYS A 184 -6.06 -6.89 25.14
CA LYS A 184 -7.07 -6.95 26.20
C LYS A 184 -8.49 -7.22 25.66
N LEU A 185 -8.81 -6.69 24.47
CA LEU A 185 -10.13 -6.87 23.85
C LEU A 185 -10.27 -8.25 23.21
N PHE A 186 -9.19 -8.79 22.67
CA PHE A 186 -9.14 -10.13 22.07
C PHE A 186 -8.05 -10.96 22.77
N PRO A 187 -8.35 -11.55 23.95
CA PRO A 187 -7.34 -12.18 24.80
C PRO A 187 -6.84 -13.52 24.25
N SER A 188 -7.55 -14.14 23.30
CA SER A 188 -7.15 -15.40 22.66
C SER A 188 -6.94 -15.26 21.15
N ILE A 189 -6.09 -16.10 20.56
CA ILE A 189 -5.89 -16.17 19.10
C ILE A 189 -7.21 -16.47 18.38
N SER A 190 -8.06 -17.33 18.95
CA SER A 190 -9.38 -17.66 18.37
C SER A 190 -10.30 -16.44 18.30
N SER A 191 -10.37 -15.65 19.38
CA SER A 191 -11.18 -14.43 19.41
C SER A 191 -10.67 -13.37 18.42
N LEU A 192 -9.34 -13.21 18.32
CA LEU A 192 -8.72 -12.30 17.35
C LEU A 192 -8.95 -12.75 15.90
N SER A 193 -8.77 -14.05 15.63
CA SER A 193 -9.02 -14.65 14.32
C SER A 193 -10.48 -14.49 13.89
N SER A 194 -11.43 -14.70 14.82
CA SER A 194 -12.84 -14.43 14.57
C SER A 194 -13.09 -12.97 14.21
N ASN A 195 -12.46 -12.02 14.91
CA ASN A 195 -12.57 -10.60 14.58
C ASN A 195 -11.97 -10.26 13.20
N VAL A 196 -10.80 -10.82 12.86
CA VAL A 196 -10.17 -10.64 11.53
C VAL A 196 -11.06 -11.18 10.41
N ASN A 197 -11.63 -12.38 10.59
CA ASN A 197 -12.55 -12.98 9.61
C ASN A 197 -13.81 -12.12 9.44
N ASN A 198 -14.41 -11.66 10.55
CA ASN A 198 -15.56 -10.77 10.51
C ASN A 198 -15.25 -9.45 9.79
N TYR A 199 -14.08 -8.86 10.04
CA TYR A 199 -13.62 -7.67 9.32
C TYR A 199 -13.52 -7.90 7.82
N ASN A 200 -12.89 -8.99 7.39
CA ASN A 200 -12.72 -9.24 5.95
C ASN A 200 -14.07 -9.46 5.24
N ILE A 201 -15.03 -10.13 5.88
CA ILE A 201 -16.41 -10.30 5.36
C ILE A 201 -17.10 -8.94 5.24
N LEU A 202 -17.06 -8.14 6.30
CA LEU A 202 -17.71 -6.82 6.31
C LEU A 202 -17.03 -5.83 5.36
N LEU A 203 -15.71 -5.95 5.15
CA LEU A 203 -14.96 -5.13 4.21
C LEU A 203 -15.38 -5.43 2.76
N GLU A 204 -15.62 -6.70 2.45
CA GLU A 204 -16.13 -7.10 1.14
C GLU A 204 -17.50 -6.48 0.86
N ASP A 205 -18.44 -6.57 1.81
CA ASP A 205 -19.74 -5.89 1.72
C ASP A 205 -19.60 -4.38 1.57
N LEU A 206 -18.75 -3.74 2.39
CA LEU A 206 -18.48 -2.31 2.31
C LEU A 206 -17.90 -1.93 0.93
N SER A 207 -17.04 -2.78 0.34
CA SER A 207 -16.43 -2.54 -0.98
C SER A 207 -17.46 -2.49 -2.11
N ILE A 208 -18.53 -3.28 -2.00
CA ILE A 208 -19.64 -3.26 -2.94
C ILE A 208 -20.48 -2.01 -2.71
N ARG A 209 -20.87 -1.73 -1.46
CA ARG A 209 -21.74 -0.58 -1.12
C ARG A 209 -21.11 0.77 -1.41
N LYS A 210 -19.83 0.93 -1.12
CA LYS A 210 -19.06 2.16 -1.34
C LYS A 210 -18.26 2.12 -2.64
N ASP A 211 -18.44 1.12 -3.49
CA ASP A 211 -17.78 1.00 -4.79
C ASP A 211 -16.28 1.34 -4.75
N PHE A 212 -15.50 0.56 -4.00
CA PHE A 212 -14.02 0.65 -3.99
C PHE A 212 -13.41 -0.72 -4.25
N SER A 213 -12.11 -0.77 -4.53
CA SER A 213 -11.41 -2.02 -4.81
C SER A 213 -10.91 -2.67 -3.52
N MET A 214 -11.39 -3.88 -3.23
CA MET A 214 -10.78 -4.70 -2.18
C MET A 214 -9.60 -5.48 -2.76
N LEU A 215 -8.45 -5.42 -2.09
CA LEU A 215 -7.25 -6.11 -2.51
C LEU A 215 -6.92 -7.26 -1.55
N HIS A 216 -6.99 -8.48 -2.07
CA HIS A 216 -6.57 -9.67 -1.33
C HIS A 216 -5.09 -9.93 -1.56
N LEU A 217 -4.29 -9.73 -0.51
CA LEU A 217 -2.88 -10.09 -0.54
C LEU A 217 -2.74 -11.48 0.07
N PRO A 218 -2.37 -12.52 -0.71
CA PRO A 218 -2.15 -13.87 -0.18
C PRO A 218 -0.87 -13.92 0.65
N ILE A 219 -0.95 -13.39 1.88
CA ILE A 219 0.14 -13.41 2.85
C ILE A 219 -0.02 -14.66 3.72
N THR A 220 0.90 -15.61 3.51
CA THR A 220 1.03 -16.80 4.36
C THR A 220 1.72 -16.46 5.69
N VAL A 221 1.60 -17.35 6.67
CA VAL A 221 2.28 -17.23 7.98
C VAL A 221 3.80 -17.11 7.83
N GLU A 222 4.38 -17.70 6.79
CA GLU A 222 5.83 -17.63 6.50
C GLU A 222 6.29 -16.19 6.22
N HIS A 223 5.43 -15.38 5.61
CA HIS A 223 5.71 -13.95 5.37
C HIS A 223 5.71 -13.12 6.66
N LEU A 224 5.14 -13.63 7.75
CA LEU A 224 5.05 -12.93 9.04
C LEU A 224 6.19 -13.26 10.00
N ASN A 225 6.99 -14.29 9.69
CA ASN A 225 8.09 -14.77 10.54
C ASN A 225 9.48 -14.22 10.14
N ASN A 226 9.54 -13.32 9.15
CA ASN A 226 10.76 -12.69 8.63
C ASN A 226 10.75 -11.16 8.86
#